data_AF-A0A1E7G0L2-F1
#
_entry.id   AF-A0A1E7G0L2-F1
#
_cell.length_a   1.000
_cell.length_b   1.000
_cell.length_c   1.000
_cell.angle_alpha   90.00
_cell.angle_beta   90.00
_cell.angle_gamma   90.00
#
_symmetry.space_group_name_H-M   'P 1'
#
loop_
_entity.id
_entity.type
_entity.pdbx_description
1 polymer ?
#
loop_
_entity_poly.entity_id
_entity_poly.type
_entity_poly.pdbx_seq_one_letter_code
_entity_poly.pdbx_strand_id
1 'polypeptide(L)'
;MVKKKYDLLNIEIGTFKRSNDKLSIKIDKSQFRYDSLSELNELKKHQENFIDLDSIVEQENQVILTYKLSKNAKSLKELIKEKKAIRTSIAKRIMNQDILKDDTYRISLNPANIWYYPMNHVWYVYKANEAMPFDDNFSPLMKYKALVLYCLTGIAYERLLNEPKEALINNQDPIVLQVLNSENIEDLKLAINSIDDSISYQEWQKIDTKEKKTKRKFIITASSIAIVGLLLVGMVHKNDQKKLIALEDKQKIELKKLKYSSMVQSSLDNKNWKEASEAMKKAGYSKEKQTQTFLSLKEYQEAINADPKELNTVVNEIYKNNDEKVVLDLELPTGTEEKIDDELKIEKAIVSYDSETLASQLSFEENKDVLLRMGQAFLENNDMQDAQSVQTKLFGLDETKGDYLKSMIDLKTATDKVKDSQKKLDEANKIDNKDKSKGDKVKVAKSNLDSAKKDETLAKDKVDSLKNKVGA
;
A
#
# COMPACT_ATOMS: atom_id res chain seq x y z
N MET A 1 -7.45 -41.88 -43.30
CA MET A 1 -7.58 -40.41 -43.20
C MET A 1 -7.89 -40.05 -41.74
N VAL A 2 -6.92 -39.54 -40.99
CA VAL A 2 -7.17 -39.02 -39.63
C VAL A 2 -7.85 -37.66 -39.78
N LYS A 3 -9.14 -37.54 -39.41
CA LYS A 3 -9.83 -36.25 -39.36
C LYS A 3 -9.03 -35.32 -38.42
N LYS A 4 -8.39 -34.29 -38.96
CA LYS A 4 -7.81 -33.22 -38.14
C LYS A 4 -8.95 -32.64 -37.29
N LYS A 5 -8.82 -32.74 -35.96
CA LYS A 5 -9.75 -32.14 -35.00
C LYS A 5 -9.50 -30.64 -35.02
N TYR A 6 -10.49 -29.88 -35.50
CA TYR A 6 -10.44 -28.42 -35.49
C TYR A 6 -11.35 -27.91 -34.38
N ASP A 7 -10.87 -26.93 -33.62
CA ASP A 7 -11.72 -26.16 -32.72
C ASP A 7 -12.29 -24.98 -33.52
N LEU A 8 -13.63 -24.88 -33.53
CA LEU A 8 -14.38 -23.83 -34.23
C LEU A 8 -14.87 -22.79 -33.22
N LEU A 9 -14.55 -21.52 -33.44
CA LEU A 9 -14.85 -20.43 -32.52
C LEU A 9 -15.53 -19.30 -33.28
N ASN A 10 -16.84 -19.13 -33.08
CA ASN A 10 -17.64 -18.13 -33.79
C ASN A 10 -17.48 -16.75 -33.16
N ILE A 11 -17.37 -15.74 -34.02
CA ILE A 11 -17.49 -14.31 -33.70
C ILE A 11 -18.51 -13.66 -34.65
N GLU A 12 -18.76 -12.37 -34.50
CA GLU A 12 -19.81 -11.64 -35.20
C GLU A 12 -19.66 -11.70 -36.74
N ILE A 13 -18.41 -11.69 -37.22
CA ILE A 13 -18.10 -11.58 -38.66
C ILE A 13 -17.67 -12.91 -39.30
N GLY A 14 -17.61 -14.01 -38.54
CA GLY A 14 -17.19 -15.32 -39.06
C GLY A 14 -16.75 -16.31 -37.99
N THR A 15 -16.14 -17.41 -38.45
CA THR A 15 -15.70 -18.51 -37.58
C THR A 15 -14.20 -18.70 -37.67
N PHE A 16 -13.52 -18.58 -36.54
CA PHE A 16 -12.14 -19.00 -36.41
C PHE A 16 -12.03 -20.53 -36.43
N LYS A 17 -11.01 -21.00 -37.12
CA LYS A 17 -10.61 -22.41 -37.16
C LYS A 17 -9.21 -22.54 -36.58
N ARG A 18 -9.08 -23.21 -35.44
CA ARG A 18 -7.78 -23.51 -34.82
C ARG A 18 -7.20 -24.81 -35.38
N SER A 19 -5.93 -24.78 -35.76
CA SER A 19 -5.15 -25.97 -36.14
C SER A 19 -3.74 -25.82 -35.56
N ASN A 20 -3.45 -26.54 -34.47
CA ASN A 20 -2.20 -26.43 -33.72
C ASN A 20 -1.91 -24.98 -33.27
N ASP A 21 -0.81 -24.41 -33.77
CA ASP A 21 -0.28 -23.07 -33.52
C ASP A 21 -0.76 -22.03 -34.53
N LYS A 22 -1.75 -22.38 -35.36
CA LYS A 22 -2.37 -21.46 -36.32
C LYS A 22 -3.85 -21.28 -36.04
N LEU A 23 -4.29 -20.03 -36.16
CA LEU A 23 -5.69 -19.65 -36.12
C LEU A 23 -6.03 -18.94 -37.43
N SER A 24 -7.11 -19.34 -38.09
CA SER A 24 -7.53 -18.69 -39.33
C SER A 24 -9.00 -18.34 -39.30
N ILE A 25 -9.36 -17.19 -39.84
CA ILE A 25 -10.74 -16.81 -40.13
C ILE A 25 -10.91 -16.55 -41.62
N LYS A 26 -12.04 -17.00 -42.16
CA LYS A 26 -12.44 -16.76 -43.54
C LYS A 26 -13.65 -15.85 -43.54
N ILE A 27 -13.57 -14.77 -44.30
CA ILE A 27 -14.61 -13.74 -44.37
C ILE A 27 -14.97 -13.57 -45.85
N ASP A 28 -16.25 -13.45 -46.15
CA ASP A 28 -16.71 -13.24 -47.52
C ASP A 28 -16.23 -11.87 -48.04
N LYS A 29 -15.71 -11.83 -49.26
CA LYS A 29 -15.17 -10.61 -49.88
C LYS A 29 -16.22 -9.50 -49.94
N SER A 30 -17.49 -9.84 -50.12
CA SER A 30 -18.60 -8.87 -50.18
C SER A 30 -18.80 -8.07 -48.88
N GLN A 31 -18.22 -8.50 -47.76
CA GLN A 31 -18.29 -7.78 -46.49
C GLN A 31 -17.20 -6.71 -46.33
N PHE A 32 -16.21 -6.67 -47.22
CA PHE A 32 -15.12 -5.70 -47.16
C PHE A 32 -15.43 -4.47 -48.02
N ARG A 33 -14.77 -3.37 -47.68
CA ARG A 33 -14.92 -2.06 -48.34
C ARG A 33 -13.61 -1.53 -48.94
N TYR A 34 -12.56 -2.35 -48.97
CA TYR A 34 -11.28 -1.97 -49.59
C TYR A 34 -11.39 -1.98 -51.11
N ASP A 35 -10.58 -1.15 -51.77
CA ASP A 35 -10.35 -1.21 -53.21
C ASP A 35 -9.20 -2.18 -53.54
N SER A 36 -8.22 -2.30 -52.64
CA SER A 36 -7.08 -3.22 -52.76
C SER A 36 -6.75 -3.91 -51.43
N LEU A 37 -6.39 -5.20 -51.50
CA LEU A 37 -5.94 -5.99 -50.34
C LEU A 37 -4.73 -5.36 -49.62
N SER A 38 -3.96 -4.50 -50.30
CA SER A 38 -2.83 -3.79 -49.71
C SER A 38 -3.22 -2.85 -48.56
N GLU A 39 -4.46 -2.36 -48.53
CA GLU A 39 -4.98 -1.51 -47.45
C GLU A 39 -5.03 -2.26 -46.12
N LEU A 40 -5.12 -3.59 -46.15
CA LEU A 40 -5.12 -4.43 -44.95
C LEU A 40 -3.71 -4.71 -44.42
N ASN A 41 -2.64 -4.29 -45.11
CA ASN A 41 -1.26 -4.58 -44.69
C ASN A 41 -0.89 -3.93 -43.36
N GLU A 42 -1.55 -2.83 -42.98
CA GLU A 42 -1.32 -2.20 -41.68
C GLU A 42 -1.62 -3.12 -40.49
N LEU A 43 -2.51 -4.09 -40.68
CA LEU A 43 -2.90 -5.06 -39.64
C LEU A 43 -1.77 -6.03 -39.29
N LYS A 44 -0.78 -6.19 -40.18
CA LYS A 44 0.42 -7.02 -39.95
C LYS A 44 1.42 -6.36 -39.01
N LYS A 45 1.26 -5.06 -38.71
CA LYS A 45 2.12 -4.38 -37.74
C LYS A 45 1.87 -4.95 -36.34
N HIS A 46 2.95 -5.34 -35.68
CA HIS A 46 2.91 -5.80 -34.29
C HIS A 46 2.34 -4.70 -33.38
N GLN A 47 1.45 -5.09 -32.48
CA GLN A 47 0.84 -4.20 -31.48
C GLN A 47 0.68 -4.94 -30.16
N GLU A 48 0.91 -4.23 -29.06
CA GLU A 48 0.75 -4.78 -27.73
C GLU A 48 -0.69 -5.28 -27.53
N ASN A 49 -0.85 -6.40 -26.81
CA ASN A 49 -2.13 -7.07 -26.57
C ASN A 49 -2.82 -7.67 -27.81
N PHE A 50 -2.18 -7.70 -28.98
CA PHE A 50 -2.71 -8.40 -30.16
C PHE A 50 -1.89 -9.61 -30.55
N ILE A 51 -2.55 -10.63 -31.10
CA ILE A 51 -1.87 -11.74 -31.75
C ILE A 51 -1.41 -11.28 -33.14
N ASP A 52 -0.16 -11.58 -33.48
CA ASP A 52 0.40 -11.22 -34.78
C ASP A 52 -0.31 -11.94 -35.94
N LEU A 53 -0.70 -11.14 -36.92
CA LEU A 53 -1.24 -11.59 -38.18
C LEU A 53 -0.10 -12.04 -39.12
N ASP A 54 -0.07 -13.32 -39.45
CA ASP A 54 0.95 -13.94 -40.30
C ASP A 54 0.73 -13.64 -41.78
N SER A 55 -0.51 -13.84 -42.23
CA SER A 55 -0.85 -13.68 -43.66
C SER A 55 -2.29 -13.26 -43.86
N ILE A 56 -2.48 -12.46 -44.91
CA ILE A 56 -3.78 -12.11 -45.49
C ILE A 56 -3.75 -12.63 -46.92
N VAL A 57 -4.70 -13.48 -47.28
CA VAL A 57 -4.79 -14.06 -48.63
C VAL A 57 -6.22 -13.92 -49.13
N GLU A 58 -6.38 -13.35 -50.32
CA GLU A 58 -7.64 -13.37 -51.04
C GLU A 58 -7.68 -14.63 -51.94
N GLN A 59 -8.71 -15.45 -51.79
CA GLN A 59 -8.94 -16.65 -52.59
C GLN A 59 -10.42 -16.73 -52.97
N GLU A 60 -10.70 -16.84 -54.26
CA GLU A 60 -12.07 -16.91 -54.79
C GLU A 60 -12.91 -15.72 -54.30
N ASN A 61 -13.97 -15.98 -53.51
CA ASN A 61 -14.85 -14.97 -52.92
C ASN A 61 -14.57 -14.73 -51.43
N GLN A 62 -13.36 -15.03 -50.94
CA GLN A 62 -13.04 -14.97 -49.51
C GLN A 62 -11.69 -14.29 -49.25
N VAL A 63 -11.64 -13.54 -48.15
CA VAL A 63 -10.40 -13.08 -47.53
C VAL A 63 -10.10 -13.96 -46.32
N ILE A 64 -8.89 -14.51 -46.29
CA ILE A 64 -8.41 -15.42 -45.25
C ILE A 64 -7.33 -14.72 -44.44
N LEU A 65 -7.61 -14.49 -43.16
CA LEU A 65 -6.63 -13.98 -42.19
C LEU A 65 -6.09 -15.15 -41.37
N THR A 66 -4.77 -15.29 -41.31
CA THR A 66 -4.09 -16.35 -40.54
C THR A 66 -3.16 -15.74 -39.50
N TYR A 67 -3.26 -16.20 -38.26
CA TYR A 67 -2.56 -15.70 -37.08
C TYR A 67 -1.67 -16.78 -36.47
N LYS A 68 -0.57 -16.37 -35.84
CA LYS A 68 0.33 -17.28 -35.10
C LYS A 68 -0.06 -17.33 -33.63
N LEU A 69 -0.53 -18.47 -33.17
CA LEU A 69 -0.82 -18.71 -31.75
C LEU A 69 0.40 -19.30 -31.04
N SER A 70 0.69 -18.80 -29.84
CA SER A 70 1.60 -19.49 -28.93
C SER A 70 1.07 -20.89 -28.59
N LYS A 71 1.97 -21.87 -28.45
CA LYS A 71 1.64 -23.27 -28.11
C LYS A 71 0.76 -23.39 -26.86
N ASN A 72 0.91 -22.46 -25.93
CA ASN A 72 0.20 -22.50 -24.66
C ASN A 72 -1.03 -21.58 -24.60
N ALA A 73 -1.30 -20.81 -25.66
CA ALA A 73 -2.44 -19.90 -25.67
C ALA A 73 -3.76 -20.69 -25.54
N LYS A 74 -4.60 -20.26 -24.60
CA LYS A 74 -5.95 -20.80 -24.39
C LYS A 74 -6.98 -19.81 -24.90
N SER A 75 -8.05 -20.31 -25.51
CA SER A 75 -9.19 -19.47 -25.86
C SER A 75 -9.93 -19.05 -24.59
N LEU A 76 -10.44 -17.82 -24.54
CA LEU A 76 -11.30 -17.39 -23.44
C LEU A 76 -12.59 -18.22 -23.35
N LYS A 77 -13.01 -18.90 -24.43
CA LYS A 77 -14.10 -19.89 -24.39
C LYS A 77 -13.85 -21.04 -23.39
N GLU A 78 -12.60 -21.33 -23.08
CA GLU A 78 -12.20 -22.36 -22.11
C GLU A 78 -12.19 -21.86 -20.65
N LEU A 79 -12.30 -20.55 -20.44
CA LEU A 79 -12.20 -19.89 -19.13
C LEU A 79 -13.19 -20.43 -18.10
N ILE A 80 -14.38 -20.85 -18.56
CA ILE A 80 -15.44 -21.37 -17.68
C ILE A 80 -15.02 -22.61 -16.87
N LYS A 81 -13.98 -23.32 -17.32
CA LYS A 81 -13.41 -24.50 -16.65
C LYS A 81 -12.39 -24.13 -15.56
N GLU A 82 -11.91 -22.89 -15.56
CA GLU A 82 -10.94 -22.39 -14.59
C GLU A 82 -11.63 -22.05 -13.26
N LYS A 83 -10.84 -21.97 -12.18
CA LYS A 83 -11.32 -21.55 -10.87
C LYS A 83 -11.82 -20.10 -10.90
N LYS A 84 -12.81 -19.78 -10.05
CA LYS A 84 -13.43 -18.44 -9.98
C LYS A 84 -12.38 -17.30 -9.90
N ALA A 85 -11.33 -17.45 -9.09
CA ALA A 85 -10.24 -16.47 -8.97
C ALA A 85 -9.46 -16.24 -10.28
N ILE A 86 -9.21 -17.29 -11.06
CA ILE A 86 -8.55 -17.16 -12.38
C ILE A 86 -9.46 -16.42 -13.34
N ARG A 87 -10.77 -16.73 -13.32
CA ARG A 87 -11.77 -16.07 -14.18
C ARG A 87 -11.88 -14.58 -13.87
N THR A 88 -11.84 -14.20 -12.59
CA THR A 88 -11.94 -12.80 -12.17
C THR A 88 -10.67 -12.02 -12.48
N SER A 89 -9.50 -12.64 -12.31
CA SER A 89 -8.21 -12.02 -12.62
C SER A 89 -8.07 -11.74 -14.12
N ILE A 90 -8.51 -12.66 -14.97
CA ILE A 90 -8.51 -12.45 -16.43
C ILE A 90 -9.53 -11.37 -16.84
N ALA A 91 -10.73 -11.36 -16.25
CA ALA A 91 -11.71 -10.30 -16.49
C ALA A 91 -11.18 -8.92 -16.08
N LYS A 92 -10.48 -8.82 -14.94
CA LYS A 92 -9.78 -7.62 -14.49
C LYS A 92 -8.70 -7.19 -15.47
N ARG A 93 -7.88 -8.12 -15.97
CA ARG A 93 -6.84 -7.83 -16.97
C ARG A 93 -7.44 -7.25 -18.26
N ILE A 94 -8.52 -7.85 -18.76
CA ILE A 94 -9.25 -7.35 -19.94
C ILE A 94 -9.73 -5.92 -19.72
N MET A 95 -10.37 -5.64 -18.57
CA MET A 95 -10.88 -4.30 -18.26
C MET A 95 -9.77 -3.26 -18.14
N ASN A 96 -8.60 -3.64 -17.61
CA ASN A 96 -7.46 -2.75 -17.45
C ASN A 96 -6.68 -2.49 -18.75
N GLN A 97 -6.79 -3.37 -19.75
CA GLN A 97 -6.21 -3.11 -21.08
C GLN A 97 -6.95 -2.00 -21.83
N ASP A 98 -8.23 -1.78 -21.49
CA ASP A 98 -9.10 -0.74 -22.04
C ASP A 98 -9.00 -0.63 -23.59
N ILE A 99 -9.00 -1.78 -24.25
CA ILE A 99 -8.68 -1.92 -25.67
C ILE A 99 -9.65 -1.18 -26.61
N LEU A 100 -10.87 -0.89 -26.15
CA LEU A 100 -11.88 -0.13 -26.89
C LEU A 100 -11.78 1.39 -26.72
N LYS A 101 -10.81 1.90 -25.95
CA LYS A 101 -10.61 3.35 -25.77
C LYS A 101 -9.99 4.02 -27.00
N ASP A 102 -9.19 3.25 -27.76
CA ASP A 102 -8.58 3.70 -29.00
C ASP A 102 -9.51 3.39 -30.18
N ASP A 103 -9.90 4.41 -30.94
CA ASP A 103 -10.76 4.28 -32.12
C ASP A 103 -9.98 3.87 -33.39
N THR A 104 -8.66 3.66 -33.31
CA THR A 104 -7.83 3.25 -34.46
C THR A 104 -8.31 1.93 -35.08
N TYR A 105 -8.79 0.99 -34.27
CA TYR A 105 -9.35 -0.28 -34.76
C TYR A 105 -10.66 -0.62 -34.07
N ARG A 106 -11.54 -1.28 -34.82
CA ARG A 106 -12.75 -1.92 -34.29
C ARG A 106 -12.42 -3.31 -33.80
N ILE A 107 -12.59 -3.55 -32.50
CA ILE A 107 -12.17 -4.80 -31.85
C ILE A 107 -13.39 -5.54 -31.31
N SER A 108 -13.50 -6.82 -31.65
CA SER A 108 -14.52 -7.69 -31.08
C SER A 108 -14.12 -8.15 -29.67
N LEU A 109 -15.02 -7.97 -28.70
CA LEU A 109 -14.88 -8.49 -27.34
C LEU A 109 -15.51 -9.88 -27.17
N ASN A 110 -15.86 -10.56 -28.26
CA ASN A 110 -16.34 -11.93 -28.19
C ASN A 110 -15.29 -12.84 -27.51
N PRO A 111 -15.67 -13.73 -26.57
CA PRO A 111 -14.73 -14.67 -25.97
C PRO A 111 -13.97 -15.56 -26.97
N ALA A 112 -14.51 -15.79 -28.17
CA ALA A 112 -13.79 -16.49 -29.24
C ALA A 112 -12.64 -15.67 -29.86
N ASN A 113 -12.69 -14.35 -29.76
CA ASN A 113 -11.65 -13.43 -30.24
C ASN A 113 -10.50 -13.22 -29.24
N ILE A 114 -10.70 -13.64 -27.99
CA ILE A 114 -9.80 -13.35 -26.87
C ILE A 114 -9.07 -14.62 -26.44
N TRP A 115 -7.77 -14.47 -26.21
CA TRP A 115 -6.87 -15.55 -25.83
C TRP A 115 -6.06 -15.14 -24.60
N TYR A 116 -5.64 -16.11 -23.79
CA TYR A 116 -4.87 -15.84 -22.58
C TYR A 116 -3.87 -16.96 -22.31
N TYR A 117 -2.71 -16.62 -21.72
CA TYR A 117 -1.78 -17.55 -21.07
C TYR A 117 -0.49 -16.86 -20.58
N PRO A 118 -0.07 -16.96 -19.30
CA PRO A 118 -0.85 -17.20 -18.08
C PRO A 118 -1.82 -16.04 -17.76
N MET A 119 -2.46 -16.02 -16.58
CA MET A 119 -3.62 -15.15 -16.24
C MET A 119 -3.41 -13.63 -16.41
N ASN A 120 -2.17 -13.17 -16.48
CA ASN A 120 -1.75 -11.78 -16.66
C ASN A 120 -1.49 -11.38 -18.13
N HIS A 121 -1.56 -12.33 -19.08
CA HIS A 121 -1.38 -12.07 -20.50
C HIS A 121 -2.65 -12.40 -21.26
N VAL A 122 -3.26 -11.36 -21.84
CA VAL A 122 -4.49 -11.45 -22.63
C VAL A 122 -4.23 -10.82 -23.98
N TRP A 123 -4.64 -11.50 -25.04
CA TRP A 123 -4.48 -11.06 -26.42
C TRP A 123 -5.79 -11.10 -27.21
N TYR A 124 -5.93 -10.18 -28.15
CA TYR A 124 -7.03 -10.09 -29.10
C TYR A 124 -6.56 -10.50 -30.49
N VAL A 125 -7.40 -11.20 -31.25
CA VAL A 125 -7.02 -11.74 -32.57
C VAL A 125 -7.50 -10.82 -33.69
N TYR A 126 -8.81 -10.72 -33.86
CA TYR A 126 -9.45 -9.90 -34.87
C TYR A 126 -9.52 -8.45 -34.41
N LYS A 127 -8.90 -7.57 -35.20
CA LYS A 127 -9.06 -6.12 -35.18
C LYS A 127 -9.35 -5.68 -36.61
N ALA A 128 -10.34 -4.81 -36.78
CA ALA A 128 -10.78 -4.32 -38.07
C ALA A 128 -10.38 -2.86 -38.23
N ASN A 129 -9.85 -2.50 -39.40
CA ASN A 129 -9.85 -1.12 -39.85
C ASN A 129 -11.18 -0.82 -40.58
N GLU A 130 -11.36 0.41 -41.07
CA GLU A 130 -12.59 0.85 -41.75
C GLU A 130 -12.89 0.08 -43.05
N ALA A 131 -11.92 -0.63 -43.61
CA ALA A 131 -12.07 -1.44 -44.83
C ALA A 131 -12.60 -2.86 -44.55
N MET A 132 -12.72 -3.25 -43.28
CA MET A 132 -13.09 -4.60 -42.84
C MET A 132 -14.48 -4.62 -42.19
N PRO A 133 -15.17 -5.77 -42.17
CA PRO A 133 -16.42 -5.88 -41.43
C PRO A 133 -16.18 -5.83 -39.92
N PHE A 134 -17.06 -5.14 -39.21
CA PHE A 134 -17.08 -5.10 -37.75
C PHE A 134 -18.52 -4.97 -37.26
N ASP A 135 -18.73 -5.30 -35.99
CA ASP A 135 -20.02 -5.13 -35.32
C ASP A 135 -19.97 -3.92 -34.37
N ASP A 136 -20.80 -2.92 -34.66
CA ASP A 136 -20.97 -1.68 -33.91
C ASP A 136 -22.37 -1.54 -33.29
N ASN A 137 -23.18 -2.61 -33.29
CA ASN A 137 -24.54 -2.59 -32.74
C ASN A 137 -24.61 -2.35 -31.22
N PHE A 138 -23.49 -2.49 -30.51
CA PHE A 138 -23.42 -2.40 -29.06
C PHE A 138 -22.36 -1.40 -28.59
N SER A 139 -22.69 -0.62 -27.57
CA SER A 139 -21.76 0.34 -26.97
C SER A 139 -20.57 -0.38 -26.29
N PRO A 140 -19.41 0.28 -26.14
CA PRO A 140 -18.27 -0.31 -25.43
C PRO A 140 -18.61 -0.81 -24.02
N LEU A 141 -19.43 -0.07 -23.27
CA LEU A 141 -19.90 -0.50 -21.95
C LEU A 141 -20.68 -1.81 -22.02
N MET A 142 -21.59 -1.96 -22.98
CA MET A 142 -22.37 -3.19 -23.14
C MET A 142 -21.47 -4.37 -23.48
N LYS A 143 -20.51 -4.18 -24.40
CA LYS A 143 -19.52 -5.19 -24.79
C LYS A 143 -18.68 -5.64 -23.60
N TYR A 144 -18.12 -4.70 -22.83
CA TYR A 144 -17.36 -5.04 -21.63
C TYR A 144 -18.21 -5.70 -20.55
N LYS A 145 -19.41 -5.18 -20.29
CA LYS A 145 -20.32 -5.75 -19.28
C LYS A 145 -20.68 -7.19 -19.61
N ALA A 146 -21.07 -7.46 -20.86
CA ALA A 146 -21.37 -8.81 -21.33
C ALA A 146 -20.15 -9.76 -21.21
N LEU A 147 -18.95 -9.28 -21.54
CA LEU A 147 -17.72 -10.07 -21.44
C LEU A 147 -17.34 -10.39 -19.98
N VAL A 148 -17.45 -9.42 -19.08
CA VAL A 148 -17.21 -9.63 -17.65
C VAL A 148 -18.22 -10.63 -17.08
N LEU A 149 -19.51 -10.46 -17.40
CA LEU A 149 -20.55 -11.41 -16.99
C LEU A 149 -20.31 -12.82 -17.56
N TYR A 150 -19.84 -12.94 -18.80
CA TYR A 150 -19.41 -14.21 -19.38
C TYR A 150 -18.30 -14.85 -18.55
N CYS A 151 -17.27 -14.09 -18.16
CA CYS A 151 -16.16 -14.60 -17.34
C CYS A 151 -16.65 -15.10 -15.97
N LEU A 152 -17.61 -14.41 -15.36
CA LEU A 152 -18.11 -14.73 -14.03
C LEU A 152 -19.08 -15.92 -14.04
N THR A 153 -19.95 -16.01 -15.05
CA THR A 153 -21.11 -16.92 -15.05
C THR A 153 -21.00 -18.04 -16.07
N GLY A 154 -20.24 -17.84 -17.15
CA GLY A 154 -20.17 -18.73 -18.30
C GLY A 154 -21.38 -18.67 -19.24
N ILE A 155 -22.36 -17.79 -18.98
CA ILE A 155 -23.49 -17.57 -19.90
C ILE A 155 -22.97 -16.92 -21.18
N ALA A 156 -23.50 -17.34 -22.33
CA ALA A 156 -23.01 -16.91 -23.63
C ALA A 156 -22.97 -15.38 -23.77
N TYR A 157 -21.87 -14.88 -24.33
CA TYR A 157 -21.61 -13.45 -24.49
C TYR A 157 -22.69 -12.75 -25.32
N GLU A 158 -23.09 -13.37 -26.43
CA GLU A 158 -24.10 -12.87 -27.36
C GLU A 158 -25.47 -12.75 -26.69
N ARG A 159 -25.75 -13.66 -25.76
CA ARG A 159 -26.96 -13.66 -24.94
C ARG A 159 -26.93 -12.51 -23.92
N LEU A 160 -25.78 -12.32 -23.26
CA LEU A 160 -25.55 -11.24 -22.30
C LEU A 160 -25.46 -9.84 -22.90
N LEU A 161 -25.09 -9.71 -24.19
CA LEU A 161 -25.15 -8.44 -24.91
C LEU A 161 -26.60 -7.93 -25.03
N ASN A 162 -27.53 -8.84 -25.27
CA ASN A 162 -28.94 -8.52 -25.49
C ASN A 162 -29.72 -8.42 -24.17
N GLU A 163 -29.53 -9.37 -23.25
CA GLU A 163 -30.18 -9.36 -21.94
C GLU A 163 -29.16 -9.66 -20.82
N PRO A 164 -28.42 -8.64 -20.34
CA PRO A 164 -27.41 -8.81 -19.30
C PRO A 164 -27.96 -9.46 -18.03
N LYS A 165 -29.23 -9.22 -17.69
CA LYS A 165 -29.87 -9.75 -16.48
C LYS A 165 -29.96 -11.28 -16.48
N GLU A 166 -29.83 -11.93 -17.63
CA GLU A 166 -29.79 -13.39 -17.69
C GLU A 166 -28.61 -13.98 -16.92
N ALA A 167 -27.57 -13.18 -16.64
CA ALA A 167 -26.49 -13.52 -15.72
C ALA A 167 -26.98 -13.98 -14.33
N LEU A 168 -28.20 -13.60 -13.93
CA LEU A 168 -28.80 -13.91 -12.62
C LEU A 168 -29.67 -15.17 -12.61
N ILE A 169 -29.94 -15.81 -13.76
CA ILE A 169 -30.95 -16.89 -13.88
C ILE A 169 -30.70 -18.05 -12.91
N ASN A 170 -29.44 -18.33 -12.57
CA ASN A 170 -29.07 -19.46 -11.72
C ASN A 170 -28.63 -19.04 -10.30
N ASN A 171 -28.42 -17.75 -10.03
CA ASN A 171 -27.99 -17.24 -8.73
C ASN A 171 -28.07 -15.71 -8.71
N GLN A 172 -28.59 -15.13 -7.62
CA GLN A 172 -28.48 -13.69 -7.34
C GLN A 172 -27.08 -13.38 -6.76
N ASP A 173 -26.02 -13.72 -7.50
CA ASP A 173 -24.65 -13.48 -7.04
C ASP A 173 -24.42 -11.96 -6.91
N PRO A 174 -24.11 -11.41 -5.71
CA PRO A 174 -23.88 -9.98 -5.52
C PRO A 174 -22.78 -9.42 -6.41
N ILE A 175 -21.80 -10.26 -6.76
CA ILE A 175 -20.73 -9.95 -7.71
C ILE A 175 -21.30 -9.67 -9.10
N VAL A 176 -22.28 -10.45 -9.54
CA VAL A 176 -22.96 -10.28 -10.82
C VAL A 176 -23.84 -9.03 -10.80
N LEU A 177 -24.53 -8.75 -9.70
CA LEU A 177 -25.33 -7.53 -9.53
C LEU A 177 -24.47 -6.26 -9.60
N GLN A 178 -23.29 -6.26 -8.99
CA GLN A 178 -22.36 -5.13 -9.04
C GLN A 178 -21.95 -4.78 -10.49
N VAL A 179 -21.68 -5.81 -11.30
CA VAL A 179 -21.38 -5.65 -12.73
C VAL A 179 -22.60 -5.14 -13.51
N LEU A 180 -23.79 -5.65 -13.22
CA LEU A 180 -25.03 -5.21 -13.87
C LEU A 180 -25.32 -3.74 -13.60
N ASN A 181 -25.12 -3.29 -12.36
CA ASN A 181 -25.41 -1.93 -11.91
C ASN A 181 -24.35 -0.89 -12.31
N SER A 182 -23.24 -1.29 -12.94
CA SER A 182 -22.21 -0.36 -13.40
C SER A 182 -22.75 0.55 -14.51
N GLU A 183 -22.72 1.88 -14.34
CA GLU A 183 -23.34 2.83 -15.28
C GLU A 183 -22.39 3.27 -16.39
N ASN A 184 -21.07 3.14 -16.16
CA ASN A 184 -20.03 3.48 -17.12
C ASN A 184 -18.83 2.51 -17.02
N ILE A 185 -17.84 2.67 -17.91
CA ILE A 185 -16.67 1.77 -17.99
C ILE A 185 -15.83 1.85 -16.71
N GLU A 186 -15.71 3.03 -16.09
CA GLU A 186 -14.93 3.21 -14.86
C GLU A 186 -15.60 2.53 -13.66
N ASP A 187 -16.93 2.61 -13.54
CA ASP A 187 -17.69 1.86 -12.53
C ASP A 187 -17.48 0.35 -12.71
N LEU A 188 -17.47 -0.12 -13.95
CA LEU A 188 -17.26 -1.53 -14.27
C LEU A 188 -15.82 -1.98 -13.93
N LYS A 189 -14.81 -1.14 -14.19
CA LYS A 189 -13.41 -1.36 -13.77
C LYS A 189 -13.30 -1.46 -12.24
N LEU A 190 -13.94 -0.55 -11.51
CA LEU A 190 -13.96 -0.58 -10.05
C LEU A 190 -14.66 -1.84 -9.51
N ALA A 191 -15.79 -2.21 -10.11
CA ALA A 191 -16.52 -3.42 -9.75
C ALA A 191 -15.62 -4.65 -9.90
N ILE A 192 -14.99 -4.86 -11.07
CA ILE A 192 -14.19 -6.06 -11.31
C ILE A 192 -12.93 -6.12 -10.43
N ASN A 193 -12.32 -4.98 -10.12
CA ASN A 193 -11.20 -4.91 -9.18
C ASN A 193 -11.62 -5.39 -7.79
N SER A 194 -12.76 -4.91 -7.28
CA SER A 194 -13.31 -5.32 -5.99
C SER A 194 -13.61 -6.82 -5.92
N ILE A 195 -14.21 -7.34 -7.00
CA ILE A 195 -14.60 -8.73 -7.14
C ILE A 195 -13.37 -9.65 -7.10
N ASP A 196 -12.34 -9.32 -7.89
CA ASP A 196 -11.11 -10.10 -7.98
C ASP A 196 -10.36 -10.15 -6.64
N ASP A 197 -10.25 -9.01 -5.96
CA ASP A 197 -9.56 -8.92 -4.67
C ASP A 197 -10.29 -9.76 -3.60
N SER A 198 -11.63 -9.69 -3.55
CA SER A 198 -12.46 -10.48 -2.61
C SER A 198 -12.34 -11.99 -2.85
N ILE A 199 -12.40 -12.42 -4.11
CA ILE A 199 -12.36 -13.84 -4.46
C ILE A 199 -10.95 -14.42 -4.27
N SER A 200 -9.92 -13.66 -4.65
CA SER A 200 -8.53 -14.03 -4.41
C SER A 200 -8.27 -14.22 -2.92
N TYR A 201 -8.71 -13.26 -2.10
CA TYR A 201 -8.60 -13.34 -0.64
C TYR A 201 -9.30 -14.57 -0.04
N GLN A 202 -10.52 -14.89 -0.48
CA GLN A 202 -11.24 -16.08 -0.02
C GLN A 202 -10.53 -17.39 -0.35
N GLU A 203 -9.90 -17.49 -1.53
CA GLU A 203 -9.12 -18.67 -1.90
C GLU A 203 -7.83 -18.78 -1.08
N TRP A 204 -7.15 -17.66 -0.80
CA TRP A 204 -5.98 -17.63 0.10
C TRP A 204 -6.33 -18.05 1.53
N GLN A 205 -7.45 -17.59 2.09
CA GLN A 205 -7.91 -18.05 3.41
C GLN A 205 -8.18 -19.57 3.45
N LYS A 206 -8.71 -20.16 2.38
CA LYS A 206 -8.95 -21.62 2.29
C LYS A 206 -7.66 -22.43 2.21
N ILE A 207 -6.59 -21.86 1.64
CA ILE A 207 -5.26 -22.46 1.60
C ILE A 207 -4.60 -22.36 2.99
N ASP A 208 -4.62 -21.19 3.62
CA ASP A 208 -4.10 -20.96 4.97
C ASP A 208 -4.78 -21.84 6.03
N THR A 209 -6.10 -22.05 5.91
CA THR A 209 -6.86 -22.92 6.83
C THR A 209 -6.58 -24.40 6.62
N LYS A 210 -6.17 -24.82 5.40
CA LYS A 210 -5.68 -26.19 5.15
C LYS A 210 -4.25 -26.39 5.63
N GLU A 211 -3.38 -25.40 5.50
CA GLU A 211 -1.99 -25.48 6.01
C GLU A 211 -1.90 -25.39 7.54
N LYS A 212 -2.79 -24.63 8.20
CA LYS A 212 -2.87 -24.54 9.67
C LYS A 212 -3.18 -25.86 10.38
N LYS A 213 -3.73 -26.88 9.69
CA LYS A 213 -3.89 -28.23 10.26
C LYS A 213 -2.59 -29.04 10.29
N THR A 214 -1.50 -28.58 9.66
CA THR A 214 -0.31 -29.42 9.45
C THR A 214 1.01 -28.84 9.97
N LYS A 215 1.14 -27.55 10.29
CA LYS A 215 2.39 -27.02 10.86
C LYS A 215 2.18 -25.94 11.92
N ARG A 216 2.31 -26.36 13.18
CA ARG A 216 2.52 -25.48 14.35
C ARG A 216 3.98 -24.99 14.30
N LYS A 217 4.17 -23.66 14.45
CA LYS A 217 5.41 -22.86 14.38
C LYS A 217 5.83 -22.39 12.99
N PHE A 218 5.35 -21.19 12.62
CA PHE A 218 6.16 -20.10 12.08
C PHE A 218 5.38 -18.80 12.31
N ILE A 219 5.98 -17.86 13.07
CA ILE A 219 5.51 -16.48 13.19
C ILE A 219 6.03 -15.77 11.94
N ILE A 220 5.11 -15.35 11.07
CA ILE A 220 5.36 -14.36 10.03
C ILE A 220 4.32 -13.27 10.25
N THR A 221 4.80 -12.10 10.66
CA THR A 221 4.08 -10.83 10.60
C THR A 221 3.88 -10.49 9.13
N ALA A 222 2.79 -11.01 8.56
CA ALA A 222 2.22 -10.55 7.30
C ALA A 222 0.95 -9.78 7.67
N SER A 223 0.91 -8.53 7.25
CA SER A 223 -0.14 -7.53 7.47
C SER A 223 -1.55 -8.10 7.25
N SER A 224 -2.19 -8.50 8.35
CA SER A 224 -3.53 -9.09 8.32
C SER A 224 -4.58 -8.02 8.58
N ILE A 225 -5.12 -7.43 7.52
CA ILE A 225 -6.43 -6.77 7.59
C ILE A 225 -7.48 -7.89 7.51
N ALA A 226 -8.17 -8.11 8.63
CA ALA A 226 -9.36 -8.93 8.66
C ALA A 226 -10.51 -8.15 8.02
N ILE A 227 -10.89 -8.50 6.78
CA ILE A 227 -12.14 -8.04 6.20
C ILE A 227 -13.23 -9.01 6.68
N VAL A 228 -14.02 -8.56 7.65
CA VAL A 228 -15.26 -9.24 8.04
C VAL A 228 -16.30 -9.01 6.95
N GLY A 229 -16.30 -9.86 5.92
CA GLY A 229 -17.44 -10.04 5.03
C GLY A 229 -18.37 -11.09 5.62
N LEU A 230 -19.25 -10.69 6.53
CA LEU A 230 -20.26 -11.60 7.10
C LEU A 230 -21.18 -12.13 6.00
N LEU A 231 -21.24 -13.46 5.93
CA LEU A 231 -22.12 -14.31 5.14
C LEU A 231 -23.48 -14.51 5.85
N LEU A 232 -24.56 -14.67 5.05
CA LEU A 232 -25.89 -15.29 5.35
C LEU A 232 -26.94 -14.41 6.11
N VAL A 233 -28.29 -14.39 5.90
CA VAL A 233 -29.37 -15.10 5.14
C VAL A 233 -30.48 -14.02 4.88
N GLY A 234 -31.14 -13.88 3.73
CA GLY A 234 -32.35 -14.60 3.27
C GLY A 234 -33.70 -14.13 3.89
N MET A 235 -34.75 -14.10 3.06
CA MET A 235 -36.18 -13.80 3.28
C MET A 235 -36.68 -12.33 3.13
N VAL A 236 -37.65 -12.23 2.22
CA VAL A 236 -38.33 -11.05 1.64
C VAL A 236 -39.49 -10.59 2.52
N HIS A 237 -39.69 -9.28 2.74
CA HIS A 237 -41.02 -8.65 2.96
C HIS A 237 -40.97 -7.10 2.89
N LYS A 238 -42.09 -6.48 2.44
CA LYS A 238 -42.34 -5.07 2.04
C LYS A 238 -41.83 -3.89 2.91
N ASN A 239 -41.13 -4.13 4.03
CA ASN A 239 -40.41 -3.08 4.77
C ASN A 239 -39.10 -2.61 4.08
N ASP A 240 -38.83 -3.14 2.88
CA ASP A 240 -37.52 -3.14 2.24
C ASP A 240 -37.13 -1.88 1.47
N GLN A 241 -37.98 -0.87 1.24
CA GLN A 241 -37.50 0.36 0.60
C GLN A 241 -36.46 1.10 1.46
N LYS A 242 -36.65 1.14 2.79
CA LYS A 242 -35.66 1.74 3.70
C LYS A 242 -34.37 0.92 3.81
N LYS A 243 -34.46 -0.41 3.69
CA LYS A 243 -33.30 -1.31 3.70
C LYS A 243 -32.55 -1.31 2.37
N LEU A 244 -33.24 -1.19 1.23
CA LEU A 244 -32.67 -1.02 -0.11
C LEU A 244 -31.96 0.32 -0.25
N ILE A 245 -32.54 1.42 0.24
CA ILE A 245 -31.88 2.73 0.30
C ILE A 245 -30.65 2.68 1.22
N ALA A 246 -30.76 2.05 2.39
CA ALA A 246 -29.61 1.84 3.28
C ALA A 246 -28.53 0.92 2.66
N LEU A 247 -28.91 0.00 1.76
CA LEU A 247 -28.00 -0.88 1.01
C LEU A 247 -27.33 -0.14 -0.15
N GLU A 248 -28.04 0.70 -0.90
CA GLU A 248 -27.45 1.60 -1.90
C GLU A 248 -26.49 2.60 -1.24
N ASP A 249 -26.87 3.17 -0.10
CA ASP A 249 -26.00 4.07 0.67
C ASP A 249 -24.77 3.32 1.19
N LYS A 250 -24.94 2.08 1.67
CA LYS A 250 -23.81 1.24 2.11
C LYS A 250 -22.90 0.82 0.94
N GLN A 251 -23.46 0.48 -0.22
CA GLN A 251 -22.68 0.18 -1.44
C GLN A 251 -21.96 1.41 -1.97
N LYS A 252 -22.60 2.60 -1.95
CA LYS A 252 -21.96 3.88 -2.27
C LYS A 252 -20.83 4.18 -1.28
N ILE A 253 -21.03 3.92 0.03
CA ILE A 253 -19.98 4.09 1.04
C ILE A 253 -18.83 3.10 0.80
N GLU A 254 -19.10 1.84 0.47
CA GLU A 254 -18.06 0.82 0.23
C GLU A 254 -17.31 1.06 -1.10
N LEU A 255 -18.00 1.44 -2.18
CA LEU A 255 -17.38 1.88 -3.44
C LEU A 255 -16.56 3.16 -3.25
N LYS A 256 -17.07 4.11 -2.47
CA LYS A 256 -16.33 5.33 -2.09
C LYS A 256 -15.06 4.94 -1.33
N LYS A 257 -15.17 4.04 -0.34
CA LYS A 257 -14.00 3.56 0.41
C LYS A 257 -12.97 2.86 -0.49
N LEU A 258 -13.43 2.05 -1.44
CA LEU A 258 -12.57 1.34 -2.38
C LEU A 258 -11.86 2.29 -3.35
N LYS A 259 -12.61 3.20 -3.99
CA LYS A 259 -12.07 4.24 -4.88
C LYS A 259 -10.98 5.02 -4.17
N TYR A 260 -11.29 5.54 -2.98
CA TYR A 260 -10.31 6.35 -2.26
C TYR A 260 -9.15 5.53 -1.69
N SER A 261 -9.33 4.23 -1.39
CA SER A 261 -8.20 3.36 -1.01
C SER A 261 -7.18 3.23 -2.14
N SER A 262 -7.61 3.12 -3.40
CA SER A 262 -6.69 3.12 -4.55
C SER A 262 -6.00 4.48 -4.72
N MET A 263 -6.71 5.58 -4.48
CA MET A 263 -6.15 6.93 -4.52
C MET A 263 -5.15 7.19 -3.38
N VAL A 264 -5.31 6.56 -2.21
CA VAL A 264 -4.35 6.66 -1.11
C VAL A 264 -2.98 6.19 -1.59
N GLN A 265 -2.90 4.98 -2.17
CA GLN A 265 -1.61 4.43 -2.61
C GLN A 265 -0.95 5.32 -3.66
N SER A 266 -1.69 5.70 -4.70
CA SER A 266 -1.13 6.56 -5.76
C SER A 266 -0.71 7.94 -5.24
N SER A 267 -1.45 8.51 -4.27
CA SER A 267 -1.10 9.81 -3.70
C SER A 267 0.12 9.73 -2.80
N LEU A 268 0.26 8.65 -2.03
CA LEU A 268 1.45 8.38 -1.22
C LEU A 268 2.70 8.17 -2.11
N ASP A 269 2.59 7.36 -3.16
CA ASP A 269 3.69 7.09 -4.10
C ASP A 269 4.17 8.37 -4.79
N ASN A 270 3.24 9.26 -5.12
CA ASN A 270 3.51 10.57 -5.74
C ASN A 270 3.86 11.67 -4.73
N LYS A 271 3.94 11.37 -3.44
CA LYS A 271 4.18 12.33 -2.34
C LYS A 271 3.20 13.50 -2.29
N ASN A 272 1.97 13.29 -2.77
CA ASN A 272 0.89 14.27 -2.67
C ASN A 272 0.14 14.12 -1.34
N TRP A 273 0.72 14.65 -0.27
CA TRP A 273 0.25 14.40 1.10
C TRP A 273 -1.15 14.90 1.41
N LYS A 274 -1.50 16.08 0.89
CA LYS A 274 -2.84 16.65 1.03
C LYS A 274 -3.88 15.73 0.38
N GLU A 275 -3.61 15.26 -0.84
CA GLU A 275 -4.50 14.33 -1.53
C GLU A 275 -4.56 12.96 -0.84
N ALA A 276 -3.43 12.47 -0.33
CA ALA A 276 -3.36 11.23 0.44
C ALA A 276 -4.21 11.33 1.73
N SER A 277 -4.10 12.42 2.49
CA SER A 277 -4.89 12.67 3.70
C SER A 277 -6.39 12.70 3.39
N GLU A 278 -6.80 13.43 2.35
CA GLU A 278 -8.19 13.45 1.91
C GLU A 278 -8.69 12.07 1.46
N ALA A 279 -7.88 11.35 0.70
CA ALA A 279 -8.20 10.01 0.24
C ALA A 279 -8.35 9.05 1.43
N MET A 280 -7.47 9.10 2.43
CA MET A 280 -7.55 8.25 3.62
C MET A 280 -8.83 8.53 4.42
N LYS A 281 -9.19 9.80 4.62
CA LYS A 281 -10.45 10.20 5.28
C LYS A 281 -11.66 9.64 4.53
N LYS A 282 -11.69 9.80 3.21
CA LYS A 282 -12.79 9.30 2.36
C LYS A 282 -12.78 7.77 2.22
N ALA A 283 -11.62 7.13 2.42
CA ALA A 283 -11.44 5.69 2.53
C ALA A 283 -11.85 5.13 3.90
N GLY A 284 -12.17 6.00 4.87
CA GLY A 284 -12.59 5.61 6.21
C GLY A 284 -11.45 5.14 7.11
N TYR A 285 -10.22 5.61 6.89
CA TYR A 285 -9.11 5.38 7.80
C TYR A 285 -9.40 6.11 9.11
N SER A 286 -9.16 5.44 10.24
CA SER A 286 -9.16 6.13 11.53
C SER A 286 -8.03 7.16 11.56
N LYS A 287 -8.13 8.13 12.47
CA LYS A 287 -7.10 9.16 12.61
C LYS A 287 -5.75 8.56 13.00
N GLU A 288 -5.75 7.61 13.94
CA GLU A 288 -4.57 6.88 14.38
C GLU A 288 -3.91 6.13 13.20
N LYS A 289 -4.72 5.52 12.32
CA LYS A 289 -4.19 4.83 11.14
C LYS A 289 -3.58 5.81 10.13
N GLN A 290 -4.17 7.00 9.97
CA GLN A 290 -3.58 8.06 9.13
C GLN A 290 -2.23 8.50 9.71
N THR A 291 -2.17 8.78 11.01
CA THR A 291 -0.94 9.14 11.74
C THR A 291 0.15 8.10 11.53
N GLN A 292 -0.14 6.82 11.78
CA GLN A 292 0.84 5.73 11.62
C GLN A 292 1.32 5.57 10.17
N THR A 293 0.45 5.82 9.19
CA THR A 293 0.83 5.75 7.77
C THR A 293 1.84 6.85 7.44
N PHE A 294 1.59 8.10 7.85
CA PHE A 294 2.53 9.21 7.64
C PHE A 294 3.83 9.04 8.44
N LEU A 295 3.77 8.54 9.67
CA LEU A 295 4.97 8.22 10.46
C LEU A 295 5.87 7.18 9.78
N SER A 296 5.31 6.14 9.17
CA SER A 296 6.09 5.13 8.45
C SER A 296 6.86 5.70 7.24
N LEU A 297 6.43 6.86 6.74
CA LEU A 297 7.06 7.60 5.65
C LEU A 297 7.91 8.78 6.14
N LYS A 298 8.04 8.96 7.46
CA LYS A 298 8.70 10.11 8.11
C LYS A 298 8.07 11.47 7.80
N GLU A 299 6.79 11.50 7.44
CA GLU A 299 6.05 12.74 7.18
C GLU A 299 5.38 13.23 8.47
N TYR A 300 6.18 13.77 9.39
CA TYR A 300 5.77 14.08 10.76
C TYR A 300 4.67 15.15 10.88
N GLN A 301 4.76 16.21 10.07
CA GLN A 301 3.73 17.27 10.07
C GLN A 301 2.37 16.72 9.63
N GLU A 302 2.35 15.83 8.64
CA GLU A 302 1.11 15.22 8.16
C GLU A 302 0.53 14.23 9.16
N ALA A 303 1.39 13.55 9.94
CA ALA A 303 0.96 12.72 11.06
C ALA A 303 0.26 13.54 12.15
N ILE A 304 0.78 14.73 12.49
CA ILE A 304 0.13 15.67 13.43
C ILE A 304 -1.17 16.24 12.86
N ASN A 305 -1.18 16.60 11.57
CA ASN A 305 -2.38 17.09 10.90
C ASN A 305 -3.51 16.04 10.90
N ALA A 306 -3.16 14.75 10.85
CA ALA A 306 -4.10 13.65 10.89
C ALA A 306 -4.73 13.48 12.28
N ASP A 307 -3.91 13.47 13.34
CA ASP A 307 -4.38 13.50 14.72
C ASP A 307 -3.43 14.27 15.65
N PRO A 308 -3.78 15.50 16.06
CA PRO A 308 -2.97 16.24 17.02
C PRO A 308 -2.86 15.55 18.38
N LYS A 309 -3.81 14.68 18.74
CA LYS A 309 -3.79 13.92 20.01
C LYS A 309 -2.65 12.89 20.07
N GLU A 310 -2.08 12.55 18.92
CA GLU A 310 -0.94 11.64 18.79
C GLU A 310 0.41 12.38 18.83
N LEU A 311 0.45 13.65 19.23
CA LEU A 311 1.69 14.45 19.30
C LEU A 311 2.84 13.70 19.98
N ASN A 312 2.60 13.13 21.17
CA ASN A 312 3.63 12.38 21.90
C ASN A 312 4.15 11.17 21.11
N THR A 313 3.28 10.46 20.39
CA THR A 313 3.66 9.35 19.51
C THR A 313 4.56 9.84 18.38
N VAL A 314 4.18 10.97 17.75
CA VAL A 314 4.96 11.57 16.65
C VAL A 314 6.34 12.01 17.14
N VAL A 315 6.39 12.74 18.24
CA VAL A 315 7.65 13.25 18.81
C VAL A 315 8.55 12.10 19.24
N ASN A 316 8.02 11.09 19.94
CA ASN A 316 8.80 9.89 20.30
C ASN A 316 9.46 9.23 19.07
N GLU A 317 8.76 9.19 17.94
CA GLU A 317 9.31 8.62 16.70
C GLU A 317 10.36 9.53 16.03
N ILE A 318 10.22 10.86 16.16
CA ILE A 318 11.26 11.82 15.72
C ILE A 318 12.57 11.58 16.47
N TYR A 319 12.53 11.49 17.80
CA TYR A 319 13.72 11.25 18.62
C TYR A 319 14.36 9.89 18.32
N LYS A 320 13.56 8.82 18.16
CA LYS A 320 14.11 7.50 17.76
C LYS A 320 14.86 7.53 16.44
N ASN A 321 14.43 8.40 15.53
CA ASN A 321 15.05 8.55 14.21
C ASN A 321 16.23 9.54 14.19
N ASN A 322 16.58 10.17 15.33
CA ASN A 322 17.58 11.24 15.44
C ASN A 322 17.27 12.44 14.52
N ASP A 323 15.98 12.78 14.42
CA ASP A 323 15.46 13.87 13.57
C ASP A 323 14.97 15.07 14.44
N GLU A 324 15.52 15.27 15.66
CA GLU A 324 14.96 16.12 16.73
C GLU A 324 14.69 17.56 16.31
N LYS A 325 15.53 18.12 15.43
CA LYS A 325 15.37 19.50 14.93
C LYS A 325 14.03 19.74 14.24
N VAL A 326 13.42 18.69 13.67
CA VAL A 326 12.11 18.77 13.01
C VAL A 326 11.02 19.22 13.99
N VAL A 327 11.15 18.93 15.29
CA VAL A 327 10.18 19.36 16.31
C VAL A 327 9.95 20.87 16.30
N LEU A 328 10.99 21.66 16.02
CA LEU A 328 10.92 23.12 15.97
C LEU A 328 9.95 23.62 14.88
N ASP A 329 9.87 22.89 13.78
CA ASP A 329 9.08 23.24 12.60
C ASP A 329 7.65 22.69 12.66
N LEU A 330 7.31 21.86 13.65
CA LEU A 330 5.97 21.29 13.77
C LEU A 330 4.94 22.37 14.11
N GLU A 331 3.78 22.31 13.46
CA GLU A 331 2.65 23.19 13.70
C GLU A 331 1.40 22.38 14.05
N LEU A 332 0.58 22.90 14.97
CA LEU A 332 -0.71 22.27 15.29
C LEU A 332 -1.82 22.85 14.41
N PRO A 333 -2.77 22.03 13.94
CA PRO A 333 -3.96 22.51 13.25
C PRO A 333 -4.75 23.51 14.11
N THR A 334 -5.38 24.49 13.45
CA THR A 334 -6.23 25.48 14.12
C THR A 334 -7.35 24.80 14.93
N GLY A 335 -7.53 25.24 16.18
CA GLY A 335 -8.55 24.69 17.08
C GLY A 335 -8.14 23.42 17.83
N THR A 336 -6.85 23.06 17.80
CA THR A 336 -6.29 22.03 18.68
C THR A 336 -6.43 22.42 20.16
N GLU A 337 -6.64 21.44 21.04
CA GLU A 337 -6.79 21.65 22.48
C GLU A 337 -5.54 22.32 23.07
N GLU A 338 -5.72 23.32 23.93
CA GLU A 338 -4.62 24.11 24.53
C GLU A 338 -3.57 23.25 25.22
N LYS A 339 -3.99 22.16 25.88
CA LYS A 339 -3.06 21.20 26.49
C LYS A 339 -2.05 20.62 25.50
N ILE A 340 -2.48 20.33 24.26
CA ILE A 340 -1.60 19.76 23.22
C ILE A 340 -0.65 20.83 22.69
N ASP A 341 -1.09 22.10 22.64
CA ASP A 341 -0.25 23.24 22.30
C ASP A 341 0.86 23.45 23.34
N ASP A 342 0.51 23.34 24.62
CA ASP A 342 1.49 23.39 25.71
C ASP A 342 2.48 22.22 25.67
N GLU A 343 2.01 21.00 25.37
CA GLU A 343 2.90 19.84 25.15
C GLU A 343 3.89 20.09 24.00
N LEU A 344 3.44 20.64 22.87
CA LEU A 344 4.34 20.95 21.76
C LEU A 344 5.33 22.06 22.11
N LYS A 345 4.90 23.09 22.86
CA LYS A 345 5.80 24.16 23.33
C LYS A 345 6.92 23.60 24.22
N ILE A 346 6.59 22.68 25.13
CA ILE A 346 7.59 22.02 25.98
C ILE A 346 8.58 21.25 25.11
N GLU A 347 8.12 20.46 24.14
CA GLU A 347 9.00 19.72 23.23
C GLU A 347 9.92 20.64 22.40
N LYS A 348 9.40 21.77 21.93
CA LYS A 348 10.23 22.78 21.25
C LYS A 348 11.27 23.37 22.20
N ALA A 349 10.88 23.69 23.43
CA ALA A 349 11.79 24.20 24.47
C ALA A 349 12.89 23.20 24.82
N ILE A 350 12.60 21.89 24.79
CA ILE A 350 13.60 20.84 24.97
C ILE A 350 14.64 20.91 23.85
N VAL A 351 14.20 20.95 22.59
CA VAL A 351 15.10 20.95 21.43
C VAL A 351 15.90 22.24 21.30
N SER A 352 15.29 23.40 21.61
CA SER A 352 15.98 24.69 21.58
C SER A 352 16.79 24.99 22.85
N TYR A 353 16.66 24.16 23.88
CA TYR A 353 17.13 24.40 25.23
C TYR A 353 16.71 25.77 25.80
N ASP A 354 15.41 26.01 25.86
CA ASP A 354 14.85 27.15 26.60
C ASP A 354 14.68 26.78 28.08
N SER A 355 15.76 26.96 28.85
CA SER A 355 15.82 26.55 30.26
C SER A 355 14.77 27.24 31.14
N GLU A 356 14.40 28.50 30.84
CA GLU A 356 13.37 29.22 31.62
C GLU A 356 12.00 28.55 31.44
N THR A 357 11.64 28.24 30.19
CA THR A 357 10.40 27.53 29.89
C THR A 357 10.40 26.15 30.52
N LEU A 358 11.48 25.36 30.35
CA LEU A 358 11.57 24.01 30.92
C LEU A 358 11.46 24.01 32.45
N ALA A 359 12.18 24.90 33.14
CA ALA A 359 12.13 24.99 34.60
C ALA A 359 10.75 25.40 35.11
N SER A 360 10.07 26.31 34.41
CA SER A 360 8.71 26.76 34.79
C SER A 360 7.63 25.70 34.60
N GLN A 361 7.80 24.82 33.59
CA GLN A 361 6.84 23.75 33.27
C GLN A 361 7.12 22.45 34.02
N LEU A 362 8.34 22.26 34.55
CA LEU A 362 8.76 21.03 35.22
C LEU A 362 7.79 20.57 36.31
N SER A 363 7.21 21.47 37.12
CA SER A 363 6.28 21.08 38.18
C SER A 363 4.96 20.52 37.65
N PHE A 364 4.53 20.91 36.45
CA PHE A 364 3.24 20.55 35.86
C PHE A 364 3.30 19.36 34.90
N GLU A 365 4.49 19.04 34.38
CA GLU A 365 4.65 17.93 33.44
C GLU A 365 4.54 16.56 34.12
N GLU A 366 3.68 15.68 33.62
CA GLU A 366 3.49 14.31 34.15
C GLU A 366 3.89 13.23 33.13
N ASN A 367 4.10 13.60 31.88
CA ASN A 367 4.51 12.70 30.83
C ASN A 367 5.98 12.29 31.03
N LYS A 368 6.14 11.00 31.28
CA LYS A 368 7.42 10.36 31.59
C LYS A 368 8.43 10.42 30.43
N ASP A 369 7.97 10.40 29.18
CA ASP A 369 8.86 10.52 28.02
C ASP A 369 9.39 11.96 27.90
N VAL A 370 8.50 12.94 28.04
CA VAL A 370 8.83 14.37 28.01
C VAL A 370 9.80 14.72 29.14
N LEU A 371 9.52 14.26 30.37
CA LEU A 371 10.41 14.44 31.52
C LEU A 371 11.79 13.83 31.26
N LEU A 372 11.86 12.63 30.68
CA LEU A 372 13.16 12.02 30.39
C LEU A 372 13.97 12.87 29.41
N ARG A 373 13.34 13.34 28.32
CA ARG A 373 13.98 14.24 27.36
C ARG A 373 14.40 15.58 27.97
N MET A 374 13.54 16.17 28.79
CA MET A 374 13.84 17.40 29.53
C MET A 374 15.08 17.23 30.41
N GLY A 375 15.16 16.14 31.17
CA GLY A 375 16.33 15.83 32.01
C GLY A 375 17.61 15.60 31.20
N GLN A 376 17.49 14.97 30.03
CA GLN A 376 18.61 14.80 29.10
C GLN A 376 19.09 16.15 28.55
N ALA A 377 18.17 17.03 28.16
CA ALA A 377 18.49 18.37 27.64
C ALA A 377 19.22 19.23 28.69
N PHE A 378 18.76 19.23 29.95
CA PHE A 378 19.48 19.87 31.07
C PHE A 378 20.89 19.30 31.23
N LEU A 379 21.04 17.97 31.22
CA LEU A 379 22.33 17.31 31.37
C LEU A 379 23.31 17.65 30.24
N GLU A 380 22.84 17.65 29.00
CA GLU A 380 23.64 17.99 27.81
C GLU A 380 24.16 19.44 27.86
N ASN A 381 23.40 20.34 28.49
CA ASN A 381 23.76 21.75 28.68
C ASN A 381 24.46 22.03 30.02
N ASN A 382 24.83 20.99 30.78
CA ASN A 382 25.50 21.06 32.08
C ASN A 382 24.67 21.67 33.22
N ASP A 383 23.35 21.67 33.10
CA ASP A 383 22.45 22.06 34.19
C ASP A 383 22.15 20.86 35.10
N MET A 384 23.11 20.58 35.96
CA MET A 384 23.06 19.41 36.84
C MET A 384 21.94 19.51 37.90
N GLN A 385 21.57 20.73 38.31
CA GLN A 385 20.57 20.94 39.35
C GLN A 385 19.17 20.62 38.81
N ASP A 386 18.84 21.13 37.63
CA ASP A 386 17.53 20.88 37.04
C ASP A 386 17.43 19.43 36.53
N ALA A 387 18.51 18.86 36.00
CA ALA A 387 18.56 17.42 35.67
C ALA A 387 18.27 16.52 36.89
N GLN A 388 18.80 16.84 38.07
CA GLN A 388 18.52 16.11 39.32
C GLN A 388 17.07 16.31 39.80
N SER A 389 16.52 17.50 39.62
CA SER A 389 15.13 17.80 39.95
C SER A 389 14.18 16.97 39.09
N VAL A 390 14.44 16.89 37.78
CA VAL A 390 13.70 16.04 36.83
C VAL A 390 13.85 14.57 37.20
N GLN A 391 15.07 14.10 37.51
CA GLN A 391 15.32 12.72 37.94
C GLN A 391 14.51 12.36 39.19
N THR A 392 14.49 13.23 40.20
CA THR A 392 13.70 13.01 41.43
C THR A 392 12.21 12.90 41.11
N LYS A 393 11.68 13.77 40.25
CA LYS A 393 10.28 13.71 39.81
C LYS A 393 9.99 12.42 39.02
N LEU A 394 10.88 12.05 38.10
CA LEU A 394 10.78 10.80 37.33
C LEU A 394 10.75 9.58 38.24
N PHE A 395 11.56 9.50 39.29
CA PHE A 395 11.49 8.38 40.24
C PHE A 395 10.11 8.21 40.89
N GLY A 396 9.39 9.32 41.12
CA GLY A 396 8.03 9.27 41.64
C GLY A 396 7.00 8.72 40.65
N LEU A 397 7.29 8.76 39.34
CA LEU A 397 6.35 8.39 38.27
C LEU A 397 6.76 7.08 37.55
N ASP A 398 8.05 6.86 37.36
CA ASP A 398 8.67 5.78 36.60
C ASP A 398 10.11 5.51 37.07
N GLU A 399 10.25 4.52 37.96
CA GLU A 399 11.54 4.14 38.55
C GLU A 399 12.59 3.78 37.50
N THR A 400 12.20 3.12 36.40
CA THR A 400 13.15 2.68 35.35
C THR A 400 13.74 3.89 34.63
N LYS A 401 12.90 4.87 34.24
CA LYS A 401 13.39 6.11 33.60
C LYS A 401 14.15 7.00 34.58
N GLY A 402 13.74 7.04 35.85
CA GLY A 402 14.48 7.71 36.92
C GLY A 402 15.88 7.13 37.09
N ASP A 403 16.01 5.80 37.16
CA ASP A 403 17.30 5.10 37.25
C ASP A 403 18.19 5.36 36.04
N TYR A 404 17.58 5.39 34.85
CA TYR A 404 18.31 5.70 33.62
C TYR A 404 18.87 7.13 33.64
N LEU A 405 18.04 8.14 33.92
CA LEU A 405 18.51 9.52 34.00
C LEU A 405 19.56 9.70 35.11
N LYS A 406 19.39 9.05 36.26
CA LYS A 406 20.40 9.02 37.32
C LYS A 406 21.73 8.46 36.83
N SER A 407 21.72 7.36 36.07
CA SER A 407 22.95 6.79 35.51
C SER A 407 23.64 7.75 34.53
N MET A 408 22.89 8.55 33.77
CA MET A 408 23.45 9.58 32.90
C MET A 408 24.10 10.72 33.71
N ILE A 409 23.46 11.15 34.80
CA ILE A 409 24.00 12.14 35.75
C ILE A 409 25.30 11.62 36.40
N ASP A 410 25.32 10.35 36.83
CA ASP A 410 26.50 9.69 37.40
C ASP A 410 27.65 9.65 36.37
N LEU A 411 27.34 9.30 35.11
CA LEU A 411 28.32 9.29 34.01
C LEU A 411 28.91 10.68 33.77
N LYS A 412 28.08 11.72 33.69
CA LYS A 412 28.54 13.10 33.49
C LYS A 412 29.48 13.54 34.62
N THR A 413 29.12 13.23 35.87
CA THR A 413 29.93 13.53 37.04
C THR A 413 31.29 12.81 36.99
N ALA A 414 31.31 11.55 36.55
CA ALA A 414 32.54 10.78 36.39
C ALA A 414 33.43 11.36 35.27
N THR A 415 32.84 11.75 34.13
CA THR A 415 33.53 12.41 33.02
C THR A 415 34.15 13.75 33.45
N ASP A 416 33.43 14.58 34.21
CA ASP A 416 33.97 15.84 34.73
C ASP A 416 35.12 15.59 35.73
N LYS A 417 35.02 14.54 36.56
CA LYS A 417 36.12 14.09 37.44
C LYS A 417 37.35 13.64 36.66
N VAL A 418 37.18 12.98 35.52
CA VAL A 418 38.30 12.61 34.61
C VAL A 418 38.96 13.88 34.07
N LYS A 419 38.17 14.84 33.58
CA LYS A 419 38.66 16.13 33.08
C LYS A 419 39.46 16.90 34.14
N ASP A 420 38.93 16.98 35.36
CA ASP A 420 39.61 17.62 36.49
C ASP A 420 40.89 16.89 36.91
N SER A 421 40.87 15.56 36.93
CA SER A 421 42.03 14.74 37.27
C SER A 421 43.14 14.88 36.21
N GLN A 422 42.76 14.98 34.93
CA GLN A 422 43.69 15.25 33.85
C GLN A 422 44.32 16.64 34.01
N LYS A 423 43.52 17.67 34.30
CA LYS A 423 44.04 19.02 34.57
C LYS A 423 45.04 19.04 35.73
N LYS A 424 44.73 18.34 36.83
CA LYS A 424 45.64 18.21 37.99
C LYS A 424 46.94 17.48 37.63
N LEU A 425 46.89 16.47 36.76
CA LEU A 425 48.09 15.80 36.26
C LEU A 425 48.94 16.74 35.40
N ASP A 426 48.32 17.52 34.52
CA ASP A 426 49.01 18.50 33.68
C ASP A 426 49.67 19.60 34.53
N GLU A 427 48.99 20.07 35.59
CA GLU A 427 49.55 21.01 36.57
C GLU A 427 50.72 20.41 37.34
N ALA A 428 50.61 19.16 37.80
CA ALA A 428 51.71 18.47 38.49
C ALA A 428 52.94 18.28 37.57
N ASN A 429 52.72 18.04 36.28
CA ASN A 429 53.81 17.90 35.29
C ASN A 429 54.55 19.23 35.03
N LYS A 430 53.89 20.37 35.23
CA LYS A 430 54.47 21.72 35.06
C LYS A 430 55.34 22.19 36.24
N ILE A 431 55.31 21.50 37.38
CA ILE A 431 56.17 21.81 38.53
C ILE A 431 57.66 21.73 38.11
N ASP A 432 58.51 22.61 38.64
CA ASP A 432 59.95 22.61 38.36
C ASP A 432 60.58 21.26 38.70
N ASN A 433 61.44 20.74 37.82
CA ASN A 433 62.16 19.48 38.02
C ASN A 433 63.08 19.49 39.26
N LYS A 434 63.43 20.67 39.78
CA LYS A 434 64.20 20.83 41.01
C LYS A 434 63.35 20.70 42.28
N ASP A 435 62.02 20.76 42.17
CA ASP A 435 61.12 20.53 43.30
C ASP A 435 61.08 19.03 43.62
N LYS A 436 61.58 18.66 44.81
CA LYS A 436 61.64 17.27 45.28
C LYS A 436 60.26 16.63 45.40
N SER A 437 59.18 17.41 45.53
CA SER A 437 57.80 16.92 45.66
C SER A 437 57.13 16.59 44.31
N LYS A 438 57.76 16.93 43.17
CA LYS A 438 57.17 16.73 41.84
C LYS A 438 56.81 15.28 41.56
N GLY A 439 57.74 14.35 41.80
CA GLY A 439 57.56 12.93 41.50
C GLY A 439 56.35 12.32 42.21
N ASP A 440 56.20 12.62 43.50
CA ASP A 440 55.07 12.14 44.30
C ASP A 440 53.74 12.76 43.84
N LYS A 441 53.72 14.06 43.57
CA LYS A 441 52.52 14.76 43.06
C LYS A 441 52.06 14.20 41.72
N VAL A 442 52.97 13.94 40.78
CA VAL A 442 52.66 13.32 39.48
C VAL A 442 52.13 11.90 39.66
N LYS A 443 52.74 11.10 40.55
CA LYS A 443 52.30 9.72 40.84
C LYS A 443 50.88 9.70 41.41
N VAL A 444 50.58 10.57 42.38
CA VAL A 444 49.24 10.69 42.97
C VAL A 444 48.23 11.16 41.93
N ALA A 445 48.56 12.18 41.13
CA ALA A 445 47.67 12.67 40.08
C ALA A 445 47.36 11.61 39.02
N LYS A 446 48.36 10.80 38.62
CA LYS A 446 48.17 9.69 37.69
C LYS A 446 47.26 8.60 38.28
N SER A 447 47.47 8.23 39.54
CA SER A 447 46.60 7.25 40.21
C SER A 447 45.15 7.74 40.32
N ASN A 448 44.94 9.05 40.59
CA ASN A 448 43.61 9.64 40.64
C ASN A 448 42.92 9.63 39.27
N LEU A 449 43.67 9.94 38.20
CA LEU A 449 43.17 9.86 36.83
C LEU A 449 42.78 8.43 36.44
N ASP A 450 43.61 7.44 36.77
CA ASP A 450 43.33 6.03 36.47
C ASP A 450 42.06 5.55 37.19
N SER A 451 41.90 5.92 38.46
CA SER A 451 40.66 5.64 39.22
C SER A 451 39.45 6.34 38.62
N ALA A 452 39.56 7.62 38.23
CA ALA A 452 38.45 8.37 37.62
C ALA A 452 38.01 7.75 36.27
N LYS A 453 38.95 7.29 35.44
CA LYS A 453 38.64 6.60 34.17
C LYS A 453 37.92 5.27 34.39
N LYS A 454 38.28 4.55 35.46
CA LYS A 454 37.59 3.32 35.84
C LYS A 454 36.15 3.61 36.28
N ASP A 455 35.94 4.65 37.09
CA ASP A 455 34.61 5.09 37.53
C ASP A 455 33.74 5.49 36.32
N GLU A 456 34.30 6.25 35.37
CA GLU A 456 33.63 6.65 34.13
C GLU A 456 33.21 5.44 33.28
N THR A 457 34.09 4.44 33.16
CA THR A 457 33.79 3.20 32.41
C THR A 457 32.62 2.46 33.05
N LEU A 458 32.63 2.30 34.38
CA LEU A 458 31.54 1.63 35.10
C LEU A 458 30.21 2.39 34.98
N ALA A 459 30.25 3.72 35.02
CA ALA A 459 29.06 4.55 34.85
C ALA A 459 28.51 4.42 33.42
N LYS A 460 29.38 4.37 32.40
CA LYS A 460 28.99 4.18 31.00
C LYS A 460 28.34 2.81 30.78
N ASP A 461 28.94 1.74 31.30
CA ASP A 461 28.38 0.39 31.21
C ASP A 461 26.96 0.33 31.83
N LYS A 462 26.74 1.07 32.92
CA LYS A 462 25.43 1.17 33.56
C LYS A 462 24.41 1.89 32.67
N VAL A 463 24.77 3.03 32.08
CA VAL A 463 23.91 3.75 31.11
C VAL A 463 23.53 2.84 29.95
N ASP A 464 24.50 2.17 29.33
CA ASP A 464 24.27 1.28 28.18
C ASP A 464 23.34 0.11 28.55
N SER A 465 23.47 -0.44 29.77
CA SER A 465 22.60 -1.52 30.26
C SER A 465 21.14 -1.10 30.49
N LEU A 466 20.91 0.18 30.81
CA LEU A 466 19.59 0.73 31.11
C LEU A 466 18.91 1.34 29.89
N LYS A 467 19.68 1.82 28.91
CA LYS A 467 19.17 2.42 27.66
C LYS A 467 18.12 1.53 26.97
N ASN A 468 18.43 0.25 26.82
CA ASN A 468 17.52 -0.73 26.18
C ASN A 468 16.20 -0.94 26.93
N LYS A 469 16.12 -0.61 28.23
CA LYS A 469 14.91 -0.81 29.06
C LYS A 469 13.94 0.35 28.99
N VAL A 470 14.40 1.54 28.61
CA VAL A 470 13.58 2.75 28.56
C VAL A 470 13.05 3.08 27.15
N GLY A 471 13.39 2.26 26.15
CA GLY A 471 12.91 2.43 24.77
C GLY A 471 13.54 3.63 24.05
N ALA A 472 14.74 4.05 24.47
CA ALA A 472 15.52 5.17 23.96
C ALA A 472 16.76 4.73 23.18
#